data_AF-A0A249NUT6-F1
#
_entry.id   AF-A0A249NUT6-F1
#
_cell.length_a   1.000
_cell.length_b   1.000
_cell.length_c   1.000
_cell.angle_alpha   90.00
_cell.angle_beta   90.00
_cell.angle_gamma   90.00
#
_symmetry.space_group_name_H-M   'P 1'
#
loop_
_entity.id
_entity.type
_entity.pdbx_description
1 polymer ?
#
loop_
_entity_poly.entity_id
_entity_poly.type
_entity_poly.pdbx_seq_one_letter_code
_entity_poly.pdbx_strand_id
1 'polypeptide(L)'
;MNLQIVPLSFKDDNKWRVTDGGEPFSVSIEDAEFLKQVANSEISFSKGDYLVCDVRERQTITSNGLKKDRAIIAVKAHRPAARQMKLL
;
A
#
# COMPACT_ATOMS: atom_id res chain seq x y z
N MET A 1 -3.88 -8.06 6.48
CA MET A 1 -2.64 -7.39 6.91
C MET A 1 -2.91 -5.91 7.08
N ASN A 2 -2.30 -5.25 8.08
CA ASN A 2 -2.41 -3.79 8.24
C ASN A 2 -1.17 -3.15 7.62
N LEU A 3 -1.36 -2.25 6.67
CA LEU A 3 -0.30 -1.56 5.96
C LEU A 3 -0.49 -0.05 6.05
N GLN A 4 0.56 0.67 6.37
CA GLN A 4 0.58 2.13 6.38
C GLN A 4 1.20 2.67 5.09
N ILE A 5 0.54 3.64 4.45
CA ILE A 5 1.04 4.33 3.27
C ILE A 5 2.21 5.24 3.67
N VAL A 6 3.38 5.02 3.09
CA VAL A 6 4.53 5.93 3.24
C VAL A 6 4.67 6.83 2.01
N PRO A 7 5.11 8.09 2.19
CA PRO A 7 5.25 9.01 1.08
C PRO A 7 6.55 8.70 0.35
N LEU A 8 6.52 8.05 -0.79
CA LEU A 8 7.74 7.94 -1.59
C LEU A 8 7.38 7.75 -3.05
N SER A 9 7.65 8.85 -3.78
CA SER A 9 7.72 9.04 -5.22
C SER A 9 6.89 8.08 -6.07
N PHE A 10 5.84 8.64 -6.68
CA PHE A 10 5.30 8.19 -7.95
C PHE A 10 6.44 8.13 -8.98
N LYS A 11 7.13 7.00 -9.08
CA LYS A 11 8.01 6.68 -10.20
C LYS A 11 7.33 5.53 -10.94
N ASP A 12 6.65 5.89 -12.02
CA ASP A 12 6.24 5.17 -13.24
C ASP A 12 5.84 3.67 -13.24
N ASP A 13 5.91 2.93 -12.13
CA ASP A 13 5.76 1.46 -12.12
C ASP A 13 4.56 0.96 -11.31
N ASN A 14 3.57 1.81 -11.02
CA ASN A 14 2.31 1.46 -10.33
C ASN A 14 2.48 0.72 -8.97
N LYS A 15 3.68 0.82 -8.38
CA LYS A 15 4.03 0.22 -7.09
C LYS A 15 3.91 1.25 -5.98
N TRP A 16 3.15 0.88 -4.96
CA TRP A 16 2.90 1.68 -3.77
C TRP A 16 3.91 1.33 -2.70
N ARG A 17 4.39 2.33 -1.97
CA ARG A 17 5.31 2.09 -0.86
C ARG A 17 4.55 2.08 0.45
N VAL A 18 4.69 1.00 1.21
CA VAL A 18 3.94 0.73 2.44
C VAL A 18 4.86 0.19 3.52
N THR A 19 4.42 0.27 4.78
CA THR A 19 5.08 -0.37 5.92
C THR A 19 4.05 -1.08 6.79
N ASP A 20 4.41 -2.22 7.37
CA ASP A 20 3.63 -2.93 8.38
C ASP A 20 4.12 -2.62 9.82
N GLY A 21 4.95 -1.58 9.98
CA GLY A 21 5.66 -1.25 11.21
C GLY A 21 7.15 -1.61 11.16
N GLY A 22 7.58 -2.37 10.15
CA GLY A 22 8.98 -2.65 9.85
C GLY A 22 9.55 -1.72 8.77
N GLU A 23 10.55 -2.21 8.05
CA GLU A 23 11.13 -1.47 6.93
C GLU A 23 10.11 -1.25 5.80
N PRO A 24 10.01 -0.04 5.22
CA PRO A 24 9.10 0.23 4.13
C PRO A 24 9.46 -0.55 2.87
N PHE A 25 8.46 -1.19 2.27
CA PHE A 25 8.60 -2.02 1.06
C PHE A 25 7.61 -1.58 -0.02
N SER A 26 7.90 -2.00 -1.26
CA SER A 26 7.04 -1.72 -2.41
C SER A 26 6.06 -2.86 -2.65
N VAL A 27 4.81 -2.53 -2.95
CA VAL A 27 3.73 -3.47 -3.28
C VAL A 27 3.00 -3.03 -4.53
N SER A 28 2.55 -3.98 -5.35
CA SER A 28 1.54 -3.69 -6.38
C SER A 28 0.14 -3.77 -5.77
N ILE A 29 -0.79 -2.97 -6.27
CA ILE A 29 -2.22 -3.14 -5.96
C ILE A 29 -2.87 -3.81 -7.17
N GLU A 30 -3.36 -5.04 -6.97
CA GLU A 30 -4.09 -5.83 -7.97
C GLU A 30 -5.62 -5.74 -7.79
N ASP A 31 -6.07 -5.02 -6.75
CA ASP A 31 -7.48 -4.77 -6.49
C ASP A 31 -8.05 -3.73 -7.47
N ALA A 32 -8.69 -4.23 -8.53
CA ALA A 32 -9.29 -3.39 -9.58
C ALA A 32 -10.45 -2.53 -9.08
N GLU A 33 -11.24 -3.00 -8.11
CA GLU A 33 -12.35 -2.24 -7.54
C GLU A 33 -11.83 -1.04 -6.74
N PHE A 34 -10.81 -1.28 -5.92
CA PHE A 34 -10.15 -0.23 -5.16
C PHE A 34 -9.49 0.80 -6.10
N LEU A 35 -8.75 0.35 -7.11
CA LEU A 35 -8.12 1.26 -8.08
C LEU A 35 -9.15 2.11 -8.82
N LYS A 36 -10.32 1.53 -9.15
CA LYS A 36 -11.43 2.26 -9.78
C LYS A 36 -12.02 3.31 -8.84
N GLN A 37 -12.26 2.97 -7.57
CA GLN A 37 -12.77 3.91 -6.57
C GLN A 37 -11.79 5.09 -6.36
N VAL A 38 -10.48 4.81 -6.40
CA VAL A 38 -9.45 5.84 -6.29
C VAL A 38 -9.39 6.72 -7.54
N ALA A 39 -9.46 6.13 -8.73
CA ALA A 39 -9.52 6.87 -9.99
C ALA A 39 -10.77 7.76 -10.09
N ASN A 40 -11.89 7.29 -9.54
CA ASN A 40 -13.15 8.04 -9.44
C ASN A 40 -13.14 9.08 -8.31
N SER A 41 -12.05 9.20 -7.53
CA SER A 41 -11.98 10.04 -6.32
C SER A 41 -13.01 9.71 -5.24
N GLU A 42 -13.59 8.50 -5.25
CA GLU A 42 -14.48 7.98 -4.20
C GLU A 42 -13.69 7.65 -2.93
N ILE A 43 -12.48 7.13 -3.10
CA ILE A 43 -11.51 6.91 -2.02
C ILE A 43 -10.30 7.77 -2.29
N SER A 44 -10.01 8.67 -1.36
CA SER A 44 -8.72 9.37 -1.30
C SER A 44 -7.91 8.82 -0.14
N PHE A 45 -6.69 8.41 -0.41
CA PHE A 45 -5.76 8.01 0.64
C PHE A 45 -4.47 8.83 0.54
N SER A 46 -3.94 9.18 1.70
CA SER A 46 -2.81 10.09 1.86
C SER A 46 -1.68 9.42 2.62
N LYS A 47 -0.53 10.10 2.66
CA LYS A 47 0.57 9.74 3.55
C LYS A 47 0.06 9.50 4.97
N GLY A 48 0.42 8.36 5.53
CA GLY A 48 0.14 8.01 6.93
C GLY A 48 -1.16 7.25 7.13
N ASP A 49 -1.98 7.10 6.09
CA ASP A 49 -3.20 6.31 6.15
C ASP A 49 -2.89 4.83 6.29
N TYR A 50 -3.82 4.11 6.92
CA TYR A 50 -3.74 2.67 7.12
C TYR A 50 -4.74 1.95 6.22
N LEU A 51 -4.29 0.87 5.61
CA LEU A 51 -5.07 -0.03 4.79
C LEU A 51 -5.11 -1.39 5.47
N VAL A 52 -6.32 -1.90 5.65
CA VAL A 52 -6.57 -3.30 6.01
C VAL A 52 -6.81 -4.03 4.70
N CYS A 53 -5.86 -4.86 4.30
CA CYS A 53 -5.90 -5.52 3.00
C CYS A 53 -5.35 -6.94 3.06
N ASP A 54 -5.75 -7.74 2.09
CA ASP A 54 -5.17 -9.06 1.85
C ASP A 54 -3.95 -8.88 0.94
N VAL A 55 -2.84 -9.47 1.36
CA VAL A 55 -1.54 -9.34 0.68
C VAL A 55 -1.08 -10.73 0.28
N ARG A 56 -0.73 -10.88 -1.00
CA ARG A 56 -0.05 -12.05 -1.53
C ARG A 56 1.44 -11.78 -1.54
N GLU A 57 2.19 -12.63 -0.86
CA GLU A 57 3.65 -12.65 -0.91
C GLU A 57 4.12 -13.79 -1.81
N ARG A 58 5.03 -13.48 -2.74
CA ARG A 58 5.71 -14.46 -3.59
C ARG A 58 7.20 -14.37 -3.32
N GLN A 59 7.79 -15.49 -2.95
CA GLN A 59 9.24 -15.62 -2.83
C GLN A 59 9.75 -16.53 -3.93
N THR A 60 10.70 -16.02 -4.71
CA THR A 60 11.33 -16.77 -5.80
C THR A 60 12.81 -16.89 -5.50
N ILE A 61 13.29 -18.12 -5.44
CA ILE A 61 14.72 -18.39 -5.36
C ILE A 61 15.27 -18.30 -6.78
N THR A 62 16.23 -17.40 -6.96
CA THR A 62 16.96 -17.24 -8.23
C THR A 62 18.43 -17.57 -8.00
N SER A 63 19.18 -17.78 -9.08
CA SER A 63 20.64 -17.93 -9.03
C SER A 63 21.35 -16.74 -8.37
N ASN A 64 20.73 -15.56 -8.34
CA ASN A 64 21.25 -14.34 -7.68
C ASN A 64 20.71 -14.13 -6.25
N GLY A 65 19.96 -15.08 -5.70
CA GLY A 65 19.44 -15.03 -4.33
C GLY A 65 17.91 -15.02 -4.24
N LEU A 66 17.42 -14.69 -3.06
CA LEU A 66 16.00 -14.73 -2.71
C LEU A 66 15.32 -13.41 -3.08
N LYS A 67 14.43 -13.45 -4.07
CA LYS A 67 13.57 -12.32 -4.43
C LYS A 67 12.22 -12.45 -3.72
N LYS A 68 11.73 -11.36 -3.14
CA LYS A 68 10.40 -11.28 -2.52
C LYS A 68 9.59 -10.19 -3.21
N ASP A 69 8.46 -10.57 -3.79
CA ASP A 69 7.48 -9.67 -4.40
C ASP A 69 6.18 -9.73 -3.59
N ARG A 70 5.54 -8.58 -3.38
CA ARG A 70 4.31 -8.45 -2.59
C ARG A 70 3.24 -7.71 -3.39
N ALA A 71 2.02 -8.20 -3.34
CA ALA A 71 0.87 -7.64 -4.04
C ALA A 71 -0.35 -7.56 -3.11
N ILE A 72 -1.01 -6.42 -3.05
CA ILE A 72 -2.31 -6.25 -2.40
C ILE A 72 -3.37 -6.79 -3.36
N ILE A 73 -4.07 -7.85 -2.96
CA ILE A 73 -5.09 -8.50 -3.78
C ILE A 73 -6.51 -7.97 -3.50
N ALA A 74 -6.76 -7.48 -2.28
CA ALA A 74 -8.05 -6.91 -1.90
C ALA A 74 -7.89 -5.91 -0.74
N VAL A 75 -8.53 -4.75 -0.82
CA VAL A 75 -8.59 -3.75 0.24
C VAL A 75 -9.93 -3.87 0.97
N LYS A 76 -9.89 -4.29 2.23
CA LYS A 76 -11.08 -4.52 3.06
C LYS A 76 -11.53 -3.26 3.81
N ALA A 77 -10.57 -2.43 4.23
CA ALA A 77 -10.88 -1.17 4.89
C ALA A 77 -9.76 -0.16 4.70
N HIS A 78 -10.12 1.11 4.55
CA HIS A 78 -9.22 2.24 4.59
C HIS A 78 -9.49 3.05 5.87
N ARG A 79 -8.42 3.37 6.59
CA ARG A 79 -8.44 4.14 7.83
C ARG A 79 -7.54 5.37 7.64
N PRO A 80 -8.11 6.57 7.54
CA PRO A 80 -7.31 7.78 7.39
C PRO A 80 -6.39 7.96 8.61
N ALA A 81 -5.20 8.51 8.37
CA ALA A 81 -4.30 8.90 9.44
C ALA A 81 -5.04 9.84 10.39
N ALA A 82 -4.79 9.71 11.69
CA ALA A 82 -5.26 10.71 12.65
C ALA A 82 -4.71 12.08 12.22
N ARG A 83 -5.58 12.92 11.64
CA ARG A 83 -5.22 14.29 11.30
C ARG A 83 -4.91 14.96 12.62
N GLN A 84 -3.66 15.35 12.83
CA GLN A 84 -3.30 16.18 13.96
C GLN A 84 -4.13 17.46 13.83
N MET A 85 -5.18 17.58 14.64
CA MET A 85 -5.91 18.83 14.78
C MET A 85 -4.91 19.82 15.36
N LYS A 86 -4.56 20.86 14.60
CA LYS A 86 -3.87 22.02 15.16
C LYS A 86 -4.80 22.56 16.25
N LEU A 87 -4.38 22.45 17.50
CA LEU A 87 -4.96 23.24 18.58
C LEU A 87 -4.70 24.71 18.21
N LEU A 88 -5.79 25.45 17.99
CA LEU A 88 -5.77 26.89 17.72
C LEU A 88 -5.36 27.67 18.97
#